data_AF-A0A2V9NHE6-F1
#
_entry.id   AF-A0A2V9NHE6-F1
#
_cell.length_a   1.000
_cell.length_b   1.000
_cell.length_c   1.000
_cell.angle_alpha   90.00
_cell.angle_beta   90.00
_cell.angle_gamma   90.00
#
_symmetry.space_group_name_H-M   'P 1'
#
loop_
_entity.id
_entity.type
_entity.pdbx_description
1 polymer ?
#
loop_
_entity_poly.entity_id
_entity_poly.type
_entity_poly.pdbx_seq_one_letter_code
_entity_poly.pdbx_strand_id
1 'polypeptide(L)'
;MPNHTLQILRLLRFASLMLLLGSVASASAQTVKEGMKKDPGFRIYPVIFGVTATSNSKPSVVRLVEVGTPRNERTKSGHPPKIDLPDAWIKAAKKKILAEPPKPKMKDGKPVEIFTYFFYVPEHPNLVVTDLDKPLDKQP
;
A
#
# COMPACT_ATOMS: atom_id res chain seq x y z
N MET A 1 -14.00 63.80 8.06
CA MET A 1 -14.92 62.64 8.06
C MET A 1 -14.10 61.39 7.77
N PRO A 2 -14.12 60.35 8.61
CA PRO A 2 -13.25 59.19 8.44
C PRO A 2 -13.73 58.36 7.24
N ASN A 3 -12.77 57.90 6.43
CA ASN A 3 -13.01 57.22 5.16
C ASN A 3 -13.36 55.74 5.41
N HIS A 4 -14.51 55.49 6.03
CA HIS A 4 -14.96 54.16 6.47
C HIS A 4 -15.10 53.16 5.31
N THR A 5 -15.40 53.64 4.10
CA THR A 5 -15.59 52.82 2.89
C THR A 5 -14.29 52.14 2.43
N LEU A 6 -13.14 52.80 2.61
CA LEU A 6 -11.82 52.27 2.26
C LEU A 6 -11.33 51.21 3.25
N GLN A 7 -11.73 51.32 4.52
CA GLN A 7 -11.45 50.30 5.54
C GLN A 7 -12.27 49.03 5.32
N ILE A 8 -13.55 49.17 4.95
CA ILE A 8 -14.45 48.03 4.67
C ILE A 8 -13.96 47.22 3.45
N LEU A 9 -13.54 47.88 2.37
CA LEU A 9 -13.00 47.18 1.20
C LEU A 9 -11.69 46.43 1.49
N ARG A 10 -10.83 46.96 2.36
CA ARG A 10 -9.60 46.28 2.79
C ARG A 10 -9.93 45.05 3.65
N LEU A 11 -10.86 45.17 4.59
CA LEU A 11 -11.34 44.06 5.42
C LEU A 11 -11.94 42.91 4.59
N LEU A 12 -12.73 43.22 3.56
CA LEU A 12 -13.30 42.19 2.66
C LEU A 12 -12.23 41.42 1.87
N ARG A 13 -11.15 42.09 1.46
CA ARG A 13 -10.03 41.45 0.76
C ARG A 13 -9.22 40.54 1.67
N PHE A 14 -9.02 40.92 2.93
CA PHE A 14 -8.36 40.06 3.92
C PHE A 14 -9.22 38.85 4.32
N ALA A 15 -10.54 39.02 4.44
CA ALA A 15 -11.46 37.91 4.72
C ALA A 15 -11.50 36.90 3.56
N SER A 16 -11.47 37.37 2.30
CA SER A 16 -11.42 36.49 1.13
C SER A 16 -10.10 35.73 1.03
N LEU A 17 -8.97 36.35 1.41
CA LEU A 17 -7.68 35.69 1.43
C LEU A 17 -7.59 34.61 2.54
N MET A 18 -8.19 34.87 3.71
CA MET A 18 -8.27 33.89 4.80
C MET A 18 -9.22 32.71 4.48
N LEU A 19 -10.29 32.94 3.72
CA LEU A 19 -11.19 31.86 3.25
C LEU A 19 -10.48 30.91 2.26
N LEU A 20 -9.57 31.45 1.43
CA LEU A 20 -8.75 30.67 0.50
C LEU A 20 -7.63 29.89 1.20
N LEU A 21 -7.09 30.39 2.31
CA LEU A 21 -6.05 29.71 3.10
C LEU A 21 -6.61 28.63 4.05
N GLY A 22 -7.89 28.68 4.41
CA GLY A 22 -8.52 27.75 5.35
C GLY A 22 -8.97 26.41 4.77
N SER A 23 -8.83 26.17 3.46
CA SER A 23 -9.45 25.02 2.78
C SER A 23 -8.50 23.85 2.48
N VAL A 24 -7.28 23.84 3.04
CA VAL A 24 -6.47 22.62 3.06
C VAL A 24 -6.76 21.86 4.36
N ALA A 25 -8.02 21.45 4.53
CA ALA A 25 -8.31 20.37 5.45
C ALA A 25 -7.53 19.17 4.92
N SER A 26 -6.41 18.85 5.57
CA SER A 26 -5.67 17.62 5.35
C SER A 26 -6.71 16.50 5.49
N ALA A 27 -7.16 15.95 4.36
CA ALA A 27 -8.06 14.81 4.38
C ALA A 27 -7.34 13.77 5.24
N SER A 28 -7.91 13.45 6.41
CA SER A 28 -7.34 12.47 7.32
C SER A 28 -7.00 11.25 6.47
N ALA A 29 -5.72 10.95 6.34
CA ALA A 29 -5.25 9.94 5.39
C ALA A 29 -5.99 8.64 5.70
N GLN A 30 -6.93 8.29 4.83
CA GLN A 30 -7.88 7.22 5.09
C GLN A 30 -7.10 5.91 5.22
N THR A 31 -7.33 5.16 6.30
CA THR A 31 -6.64 3.88 6.51
C THR A 31 -7.03 2.89 5.42
N VAL A 32 -6.17 1.91 5.13
CA VAL A 32 -6.47 0.88 4.12
C VAL A 32 -7.79 0.16 4.45
N LYS A 33 -8.04 -0.13 5.73
CA LYS A 33 -9.28 -0.72 6.23
C LYS A 33 -10.50 0.15 5.93
N GLU A 34 -10.41 1.46 6.17
CA GLU A 34 -11.49 2.38 5.81
C GLU A 34 -11.68 2.46 4.30
N GLY A 35 -10.60 2.43 3.51
CA GLY A 35 -10.62 2.31 2.04
C GLY A 35 -11.47 1.13 1.59
N MET A 36 -11.17 -0.05 2.11
CA MET A 36 -11.88 -1.30 1.82
C MET A 36 -13.38 -1.26 2.21
N LYS A 37 -13.76 -0.43 3.20
CA LYS A 37 -15.15 -0.25 3.63
C LYS A 37 -15.92 0.71 2.75
N LYS A 38 -15.33 1.88 2.48
CA LYS A 38 -16.01 3.01 1.84
C LYS A 38 -16.03 2.86 0.31
N ASP A 39 -15.00 2.27 -0.27
CA ASP A 39 -14.87 2.10 -1.72
C ASP A 39 -15.02 0.62 -2.13
N PRO A 40 -16.13 0.25 -2.80
CA PRO A 40 -16.31 -1.10 -3.34
C PRO A 40 -15.27 -1.51 -4.41
N GLY A 41 -14.64 -0.55 -5.08
CA GLY A 41 -13.57 -0.77 -6.04
C GLY A 41 -12.22 -1.05 -5.40
N PHE A 42 -12.01 -0.60 -4.16
CA PHE A 42 -10.75 -0.78 -3.44
C PHE A 42 -10.55 -2.25 -3.02
N ARG A 43 -9.50 -2.88 -3.56
CA ARG A 43 -9.19 -4.30 -3.34
C ARG A 43 -7.71 -4.48 -3.05
N ILE A 44 -7.43 -5.33 -2.07
CA ILE A 44 -6.06 -5.80 -1.81
C ILE A 44 -5.89 -7.24 -2.33
N TYR A 45 -4.75 -7.51 -2.94
CA TYR A 45 -4.43 -8.79 -3.55
C TYR A 45 -3.35 -9.49 -2.73
N PRO A 46 -3.64 -10.64 -2.10
CA PRO A 46 -2.59 -11.47 -1.52
C PRO A 46 -1.76 -12.09 -2.64
N VAL A 47 -0.43 -11.94 -2.56
CA VAL A 47 0.51 -12.53 -3.51
C VAL A 47 1.51 -13.37 -2.73
N ILE A 48 1.59 -14.65 -3.09
CA ILE A 48 2.44 -15.65 -2.45
C ILE A 48 3.75 -15.76 -3.24
N PHE A 49 4.86 -15.65 -2.51
CA PHE A 49 6.21 -15.79 -3.01
C PHE A 49 6.89 -16.99 -2.37
N GLY A 50 7.52 -17.81 -3.20
CA GLY A 50 8.44 -18.85 -2.80
C GLY A 50 9.84 -18.26 -2.64
N VAL A 51 10.44 -18.47 -1.48
CA VAL A 51 11.76 -17.96 -1.13
C VAL A 51 12.64 -19.13 -0.72
N THR A 52 13.70 -19.35 -1.50
CA THR A 52 14.73 -20.33 -1.17
C THR A 52 15.95 -19.56 -0.66
N ALA A 53 16.15 -19.60 0.65
CA ALA A 53 17.34 -19.04 1.30
C ALA A 53 18.33 -20.16 1.56
N THR A 54 19.61 -19.96 1.19
CA THR A 54 20.69 -20.88 1.55
C THR A 54 21.57 -20.24 2.62
N SER A 55 22.29 -21.05 3.39
CA SER A 55 23.24 -20.56 4.41
C SER A 55 24.37 -19.70 3.83
N ASN A 56 24.64 -19.81 2.52
CA ASN A 56 25.80 -19.20 1.86
C ASN A 56 25.44 -18.16 0.78
N SER A 57 24.16 -18.00 0.40
CA SER A 57 23.76 -17.11 -0.70
C SER A 57 23.02 -15.88 -0.19
N LYS A 58 23.71 -14.75 -0.16
CA LYS A 58 23.07 -13.47 -0.46
C LYS A 58 23.23 -13.26 -1.97
N PRO A 59 22.15 -13.14 -2.76
CA PRO A 59 20.74 -13.03 -2.36
C PRO A 59 19.96 -14.36 -2.34
N SER A 60 18.86 -14.41 -1.55
CA SER A 60 17.85 -15.47 -1.61
C SER A 60 17.17 -15.52 -2.99
N VAL A 61 16.86 -16.73 -3.48
CA VAL A 61 16.09 -16.89 -4.71
C VAL A 61 14.62 -16.66 -4.39
N VAL A 62 14.00 -15.68 -5.05
CA VAL A 62 12.58 -15.33 -4.89
C VAL A 62 11.85 -15.62 -6.18
N ARG A 63 10.87 -16.52 -6.13
CA ARG A 63 9.93 -16.78 -7.22
C ARG A 63 8.51 -16.45 -6.80
N LEU A 64 7.72 -15.98 -7.75
CA LEU A 64 6.29 -15.90 -7.57
C LEU A 64 5.69 -17.32 -7.58
N VAL A 65 4.69 -17.54 -6.73
CA VAL A 65 3.95 -18.80 -6.68
C VAL A 65 2.50 -18.59 -7.10
N GLU A 66 1.80 -17.63 -6.50
CA GLU A 66 0.36 -17.49 -6.71
C GLU A 66 -0.14 -16.08 -6.38
N VAL A 67 -1.18 -15.64 -7.09
CA VAL A 67 -2.02 -14.50 -6.69
C VAL A 67 -3.32 -15.05 -6.15
N GLY A 68 -3.56 -14.82 -4.86
CA GLY A 68 -4.80 -15.22 -4.25
C GLY A 68 -5.94 -14.26 -4.57
N THR A 69 -7.14 -14.66 -4.17
CA THR A 69 -8.36 -13.88 -4.35
C THR A 69 -8.27 -12.50 -3.69
N PRO A 70 -8.68 -11.41 -4.39
CA PRO A 70 -8.74 -10.08 -3.81
C PRO A 70 -9.67 -10.06 -2.59
N ARG A 71 -9.23 -9.34 -1.56
CA ARG A 71 -10.00 -9.12 -0.34
C ARG A 71 -10.58 -7.71 -0.33
N ASN A 72 -11.84 -7.64 0.10
CA ASN A 72 -12.61 -6.44 0.42
C ASN A 72 -13.60 -6.87 1.54
N GLU A 73 -13.99 -5.97 2.45
CA GLU A 73 -14.84 -6.33 3.60
C GLU A 73 -16.26 -6.80 3.21
N ARG A 74 -16.73 -6.39 2.04
CA ARG A 74 -18.08 -6.57 1.48
C ARG A 74 -18.22 -7.79 0.58
N THR A 75 -17.15 -8.25 -0.08
CA THR A 75 -17.16 -9.43 -0.95
C THR A 75 -16.35 -10.57 -0.36
N LYS A 76 -17.05 -11.62 0.12
CA LYS A 76 -16.46 -12.93 0.35
C LYS A 76 -16.06 -13.52 -1.00
N SER A 77 -14.77 -13.44 -1.31
CA SER A 77 -14.04 -14.34 -2.20
C SER A 77 -14.68 -14.65 -3.57
N GLY A 78 -14.30 -13.93 -4.62
CA GLY A 78 -14.39 -14.41 -6.01
C GLY A 78 -13.16 -15.24 -6.37
N HIS A 79 -13.21 -16.08 -7.41
CA HIS A 79 -12.01 -16.79 -7.88
C HIS A 79 -10.82 -15.83 -8.10
N PRO A 80 -9.57 -16.27 -7.84
CA PRO A 80 -8.40 -15.44 -8.08
C PRO A 80 -8.46 -14.95 -9.53
N PRO A 81 -8.56 -13.63 -9.76
CA PRO A 81 -8.62 -13.13 -11.11
C PRO A 81 -7.28 -13.45 -11.79
N LYS A 82 -7.34 -13.87 -13.05
CA LYS A 82 -6.15 -13.96 -13.90
C LYS A 82 -5.69 -12.54 -14.18
N ILE A 83 -4.89 -11.99 -13.27
CA ILE A 83 -4.29 -10.67 -13.38
C ILE A 83 -2.86 -10.86 -13.86
N ASP A 84 -2.52 -10.17 -14.94
CA ASP A 84 -1.13 -9.97 -15.32
C ASP A 84 -0.46 -9.14 -14.24
N LEU A 85 0.45 -9.78 -13.52
CA LEU A 85 1.10 -9.17 -12.38
C LEU A 85 2.03 -8.04 -12.83
N PRO A 86 1.91 -6.84 -12.25
CA PRO A 86 2.86 -5.79 -12.52
C PRO A 86 4.25 -6.20 -12.02
N ASP A 87 5.29 -6.06 -12.85
CA ASP A 87 6.69 -6.26 -12.47
C ASP A 87 7.09 -5.50 -11.20
N ALA A 88 6.43 -4.36 -10.97
CA ALA A 88 6.55 -3.54 -9.77
C ALA A 88 6.28 -4.32 -8.47
N TRP A 89 5.29 -5.23 -8.46
CA TRP A 89 4.95 -6.03 -7.28
C TRP A 89 6.08 -6.99 -6.93
N ILE A 90 6.64 -7.66 -7.95
CA ILE A 90 7.78 -8.58 -7.79
C ILE A 90 9.01 -7.82 -7.31
N LYS A 91 9.27 -6.62 -7.85
CA LYS A 91 10.39 -5.76 -7.40
C LYS A 91 10.22 -5.32 -5.94
N ALA A 92 9.02 -4.89 -5.55
CA ALA A 92 8.71 -4.50 -4.18
C ALA A 92 8.86 -5.68 -3.20
N ALA A 93 8.34 -6.86 -3.57
CA ALA A 93 8.50 -8.09 -2.79
C ALA A 93 9.98 -8.47 -2.60
N LYS A 94 10.75 -8.48 -3.70
CA LYS A 94 12.19 -8.78 -3.65
C LYS A 94 12.93 -7.81 -2.74
N LYS A 95 12.66 -6.50 -2.85
CA LYS A 95 13.27 -5.49 -1.97
C LYS A 95 13.01 -5.79 -0.49
N LYS A 96 11.76 -6.14 -0.15
CA LYS A 96 11.37 -6.45 1.24
C LYS A 96 11.99 -7.75 1.76
N ILE A 97 11.96 -8.81 0.95
CA ILE A 97 12.57 -10.11 1.29
C ILE A 97 14.08 -9.98 1.44
N LEU A 98 14.75 -9.13 0.66
CA LEU A 98 16.19 -8.91 0.79
C LEU A 98 16.56 -8.07 2.02
N ALA A 99 15.69 -7.13 2.42
CA ALA A 99 15.87 -6.37 3.64
C ALA A 99 15.71 -7.26 4.89
N GLU A 100 14.72 -8.16 4.88
CA GLU A 100 14.42 -9.09 5.97
C GLU A 100 14.30 -10.53 5.44
N PRO A 101 15.44 -11.19 5.16
CA PRO A 101 15.42 -12.53 4.58
C PRO A 101 14.87 -13.56 5.58
N PRO A 102 13.99 -14.47 5.14
CA PRO A 102 13.50 -15.54 6.00
C PRO A 102 14.66 -16.45 6.41
N LYS A 103 14.56 -17.01 7.62
CA LYS A 103 15.56 -17.97 8.11
C LYS A 103 15.62 -19.17 7.17
N PRO A 104 16.81 -19.56 6.66
CA PRO A 104 16.96 -20.74 5.82
C PRO A 104 16.37 -21.98 6.50
N LYS A 105 15.58 -22.75 5.75
CA LYS A 105 15.12 -24.08 6.16
C LYS A 105 15.83 -25.11 5.31
N MET A 106 16.35 -26.15 5.96
CA MET A 106 17.02 -27.26 5.31
C MET A 106 16.21 -28.53 5.55
N LYS A 107 16.09 -29.38 4.53
CA LYS A 107 15.54 -30.73 4.62
C LYS A 107 16.49 -31.65 3.87
N ASP A 108 16.97 -32.69 4.54
CA ASP A 108 17.93 -33.64 3.98
C ASP A 108 19.20 -32.97 3.42
N GLY A 109 19.69 -31.93 4.10
CA GLY A 109 20.86 -31.15 3.68
C GLY A 109 20.63 -30.20 2.50
N LYS A 110 19.41 -30.10 1.97
CA LYS A 110 19.06 -29.22 0.85
C LYS A 110 18.19 -28.04 1.30
N PRO A 111 18.36 -26.85 0.71
CA PRO A 111 17.53 -25.70 1.02
C PRO A 111 16.10 -25.95 0.58
N VAL A 112 15.18 -25.64 1.48
CA VAL A 112 13.74 -25.78 1.29
C VAL A 112 13.17 -24.42 0.95
N GLU A 113 12.23 -24.41 0.01
CA GLU A 113 11.45 -23.24 -0.30
C GLU A 113 10.48 -22.90 0.83
N ILE A 114 10.49 -21.64 1.25
CA ILE A 114 9.61 -21.08 2.26
C ILE A 114 8.64 -20.14 1.55
N PHE A 115 7.36 -20.26 1.87
CA PHE A 115 6.35 -19.37 1.32
C PHE A 115 6.14 -18.17 2.24
N THR A 116 6.16 -16.98 1.66
CA THR A 116 5.73 -15.73 2.29
C THR A 116 4.65 -15.09 1.44
N TYR A 117 3.85 -14.19 2.00
CA TYR A 117 2.84 -13.47 1.26
C TYR A 117 2.83 -11.99 1.60
N PHE A 118 2.46 -11.18 0.62
CA PHE A 118 2.30 -9.74 0.74
C PHE A 118 0.97 -9.31 0.14
N PHE A 119 0.45 -8.16 0.56
CA PHE A 119 -0.79 -7.61 0.02
C PHE A 119 -0.48 -6.37 -0.84
N TYR A 120 -1.11 -6.29 -2.01
CA TYR A 120 -0.89 -5.19 -2.96
C TYR A 120 -2.21 -4.54 -3.39
N VAL A 121 -2.12 -3.28 -3.78
CA VAL A 121 -3.20 -2.50 -4.41
C VAL A 121 -2.79 -2.25 -5.87
N PRO A 122 -3.60 -2.60 -6.89
CA PRO A 122 -3.25 -2.42 -8.31
C PRO A 122 -2.85 -1.00 -8.69
N GLU A 123 -3.54 -0.01 -8.13
CA GLU A 123 -3.33 1.42 -8.38
C GLU A 123 -2.01 1.92 -7.76
N HIS A 124 -1.47 1.19 -6.78
CA HIS A 124 -0.25 1.53 -6.06
C HIS A 124 0.73 0.35 -6.03
N PRO A 125 1.26 -0.06 -7.19
CA PRO A 125 1.94 -1.34 -7.34
C PRO A 125 3.31 -1.41 -6.65
N ASN A 126 3.85 -0.28 -6.19
CA ASN A 126 5.13 -0.22 -5.49
C ASN A 126 5.00 -0.35 -3.97
N LEU A 127 3.78 -0.38 -3.44
CA LEU A 127 3.51 -0.39 -2.00
C LEU A 127 3.10 -1.79 -1.53
N VAL A 128 3.67 -2.20 -0.38
CA VAL A 128 3.26 -3.44 0.28
C VAL A 128 2.36 -3.10 1.46
N VAL A 129 1.10 -3.51 1.41
CA VAL A 129 0.19 -3.34 2.54
C VAL A 129 0.58 -4.33 3.63
N THR A 130 1.04 -3.80 4.76
CA THR A 130 1.38 -4.60 5.95
C THR A 130 0.50 -4.32 7.15
N ASP A 131 -0.16 -3.16 7.18
CA ASP A 131 -0.98 -2.73 8.30
C ASP A 131 -2.25 -2.06 7.75
N LEU A 132 -3.40 -2.64 8.07
CA LEU A 132 -4.69 -2.15 7.58
C LEU A 132 -5.13 -0.86 8.27
N ASP A 133 -4.63 -0.60 9.47
CA ASP A 133 -4.97 0.59 10.26
C ASP A 133 -4.04 1.78 9.93
N LYS A 134 -3.07 1.59 9.03
CA LYS A 134 -2.26 2.68 8.47
C LYS A 134 -2.86 3.20 7.15
N PRO A 135 -2.64 4.49 6.84
CA PRO A 135 -2.91 5.02 5.51
C PRO A 135 -2.09 4.32 4.42
N LEU A 136 -2.58 4.34 3.19
CA LEU A 136 -1.90 3.68 2.06
C LEU A 136 -0.54 4.31 1.74
N ASP A 137 -0.42 5.64 1.80
CA ASP A 137 0.83 6.40 1.60
C ASP A 137 1.85 6.25 2.74
N LYS A 138 1.44 5.63 3.85
CA LYS A 138 2.28 5.32 5.02
C LYS A 138 2.68 3.84 5.09
N GLN A 139 2.38 3.08 4.05
CA GLN A 139 2.89 1.72 3.89
C GLN A 139 4.38 1.75 3.48
N PRO A 140 5.14 0.70 3.83
CA PRO A 140 6.56 0.57 3.46
C PRO A 140 6.81 0.34 1.98
#